data_AF-M0ILQ2-F1
#
_entry.id   AF-M0ILQ2-F1
#
_cell.length_a   1.000
_cell.length_b   1.000
_cell.length_c   1.000
_cell.angle_alpha   90.00
_cell.angle_beta   90.00
_cell.angle_gamma   90.00
#
_symmetry.space_group_name_H-M   'P 1'
#
loop_
_entity.id
_entity.type
_entity.pdbx_description
1 polymer ?
#
loop_
_entity_poly.entity_id
_entity_poly.type
_entity_poly.pdbx_seq_one_letter_code
_entity_poly.pdbx_strand_id
1 'polypeptide(L)'
;MIGYMAGAVFASLIAICLVSNRFNIASPTKHHIYSLVRFARYSFLNNFVQKFYDNIDIIIITILLGTSSTGVYGIGFRFSLLVMVIYSAITRSVAPEISRLDMEGNNERIRELLNDSIVLGLFFGIPALAGFGVLAQPIIVTFYTEEFASAAVIAFGAVATRIPEGLRSTASAVLSGMDRPDITFRGGAILMITNLVLDLILVPTIGIKGAVVASFAGMSLQLLYLTYYLFSILDLSYVDLPGREVLAEVLAALVMAGVVYAVRVRLPGMSAALLVGLVLLGVITYFTVIIGISGGVRRRVFGIARTVIP
;
A
#
# COMPACT_ATOMS: atom_id res chain seq x y z
N MET A 1 -10.88 -15.30 -14.13
CA MET A 1 -11.13 -14.19 -15.06
C MET A 1 -12.50 -14.28 -15.73
N ILE A 2 -12.87 -15.42 -16.31
CA ILE A 2 -14.18 -15.63 -16.98
C ILE A 2 -15.36 -15.32 -16.05
N GLY A 3 -15.33 -15.79 -14.78
CA GLY A 3 -16.40 -15.53 -13.82
C GLY A 3 -16.59 -14.06 -13.44
N TYR A 4 -15.49 -13.28 -13.36
CA TYR A 4 -15.58 -11.83 -13.11
C TYR A 4 -16.21 -11.09 -14.30
N MET A 5 -15.81 -11.44 -15.52
CA MET A 5 -16.38 -10.86 -16.74
C MET A 5 -17.87 -11.21 -16.88
N ALA A 6 -18.24 -12.47 -16.65
CA ALA A 6 -19.63 -12.93 -16.67
C ALA A 6 -20.47 -12.20 -15.61
N GLY A 7 -19.95 -12.06 -14.39
CA GLY A 7 -20.62 -11.34 -13.30
C GLY A 7 -20.82 -9.85 -13.59
N ALA A 8 -19.80 -9.18 -14.15
CA ALA A 8 -19.91 -7.77 -14.53
C ALA A 8 -20.93 -7.53 -15.64
N VAL A 9 -20.95 -8.40 -16.66
CA VAL A 9 -21.95 -8.36 -17.74
C VAL A 9 -23.35 -8.57 -17.17
N PHE A 10 -23.53 -9.59 -16.31
CA PHE A 10 -24.81 -9.90 -15.71
C PHE A 10 -25.33 -8.77 -14.81
N ALA A 11 -24.48 -8.20 -13.95
CA ALA A 11 -24.82 -7.05 -13.11
C ALA A 11 -25.20 -5.81 -13.94
N SER A 12 -24.48 -5.57 -15.05
CA SER A 12 -24.77 -4.47 -15.97
C SER A 12 -26.13 -4.65 -16.66
N LEU A 13 -26.47 -5.87 -17.07
CA LEU A 13 -27.77 -6.20 -17.66
C LEU A 13 -28.92 -6.03 -16.66
N ILE A 14 -28.72 -6.45 -15.40
CA ILE A 14 -29.69 -6.23 -14.31
C ILE A 14 -29.87 -4.73 -14.06
N ALA A 15 -28.78 -3.97 -13.98
CA ALA A 15 -28.86 -2.52 -13.79
C ALA A 15 -29.64 -1.84 -14.93
N ILE A 16 -29.39 -2.24 -16.19
CA ILE A 16 -30.14 -1.75 -17.35
C ILE A 16 -31.62 -2.12 -17.24
N CYS A 17 -31.95 -3.35 -16.86
CA CYS A 17 -33.33 -3.83 -16.71
C CYS A 17 -34.09 -3.13 -15.57
N LEU A 18 -33.41 -2.84 -14.45
CA LEU A 18 -34.01 -2.12 -13.32
C LEU A 18 -34.24 -0.64 -13.63
N VAL A 19 -33.31 -0.03 -14.39
CA VAL A 19 -33.39 1.39 -14.77
C VAL A 19 -34.34 1.61 -15.95
N SER A 20 -34.50 0.62 -16.85
CA SER A 20 -35.39 0.72 -18.02
C SER A 20 -36.86 0.90 -17.67
N ASN A 21 -37.29 0.41 -16.50
CA ASN A 21 -38.66 0.58 -16.03
C ASN A 21 -38.94 1.96 -15.41
N ARG A 22 -37.90 2.75 -15.11
CA ARG A 22 -38.04 4.07 -14.47
C ARG A 22 -37.75 5.26 -15.39
N PHE A 23 -37.13 5.03 -16.54
CA PHE A 23 -36.78 6.08 -17.49
C PHE A 23 -37.18 5.67 -18.91
N ASN A 24 -37.74 6.60 -19.69
CA ASN A 24 -37.92 6.39 -21.14
C ASN A 24 -36.54 6.27 -21.78
N ILE A 25 -36.09 5.04 -22.03
CA ILE A 25 -34.84 4.76 -22.74
C ILE A 25 -35.02 5.21 -24.18
N ALA A 26 -34.58 6.43 -24.49
CA ALA A 26 -34.40 6.87 -25.87
C ALA A 26 -33.24 6.07 -26.48
N SER A 27 -33.44 5.54 -27.70
CA SER A 27 -32.39 4.79 -28.39
C SER A 27 -31.14 5.65 -28.57
N PRO A 28 -29.94 5.17 -28.17
CA PRO A 28 -28.73 5.97 -28.24
C PRO A 28 -28.43 6.37 -29.68
N THR A 29 -28.42 7.68 -29.95
CA THR A 29 -28.03 8.24 -31.24
C THR A 29 -26.58 7.86 -31.58
N LYS A 30 -26.24 7.74 -32.88
CA LYS A 30 -24.88 7.44 -33.37
C LYS A 30 -23.79 8.31 -32.72
N HIS A 31 -24.12 9.56 -32.35
CA HIS A 31 -23.24 10.46 -31.62
C HIS A 31 -22.86 9.95 -30.22
N HIS A 32 -23.84 9.43 -29.45
CA HIS A 32 -23.59 8.84 -28.13
C HIS A 32 -22.74 7.57 -28.20
N ILE A 33 -22.95 6.73 -29.21
CA ILE A 33 -22.12 5.54 -29.44
C ILE A 33 -20.68 5.95 -29.78
N TYR A 34 -20.51 6.94 -30.67
CA TYR A 34 -19.18 7.43 -31.03
C TYR A 34 -18.45 8.07 -29.83
N SER A 35 -19.14 8.88 -29.02
CA SER A 35 -18.56 9.48 -27.82
C SER A 35 -18.17 8.43 -26.79
N LEU A 36 -19.00 7.39 -26.58
CA LEU A 36 -18.70 6.28 -25.68
C LEU A 36 -17.53 5.44 -26.15
N VAL A 37 -17.46 5.10 -27.44
CA VAL A 37 -16.31 4.35 -28.00
C VAL A 37 -15.03 5.18 -27.93
N ARG A 38 -15.10 6.49 -28.20
CA ARG A 38 -13.96 7.39 -28.07
C ARG A 38 -13.48 7.44 -26.62
N PHE A 39 -14.37 7.67 -25.67
CA PHE A 39 -14.07 7.68 -24.24
C PHE A 39 -13.52 6.33 -23.74
N ALA A 40 -14.17 5.23 -24.13
CA ALA A 40 -13.78 3.88 -23.75
C ALA A 40 -12.39 3.53 -24.29
N ARG A 41 -12.05 3.93 -25.52
CA ARG A 41 -10.70 3.73 -26.08
C ARG A 41 -9.63 4.43 -25.25
N TYR A 42 -9.82 5.71 -24.93
CA TYR A 42 -8.85 6.47 -24.13
C TYR A 42 -8.77 5.94 -22.69
N SER A 43 -9.92 5.66 -22.08
CA SER A 43 -9.97 5.12 -20.71
C SER A 43 -9.38 3.72 -20.62
N PHE A 44 -9.67 2.85 -21.58
CA PHE A 44 -9.08 1.51 -21.66
C PHE A 44 -7.57 1.60 -21.84
N LEU A 45 -7.09 2.44 -22.77
CA LEU A 45 -5.66 2.61 -22.99
C LEU A 45 -4.97 3.14 -21.73
N ASN A 46 -5.55 4.13 -21.04
CA ASN A 46 -4.98 4.69 -19.82
C ASN A 46 -4.94 3.66 -18.68
N ASN A 47 -6.02 2.89 -18.49
CA ASN A 47 -6.05 1.81 -17.50
C ASN A 47 -5.10 0.66 -17.86
N PHE A 48 -4.97 0.34 -19.14
CA PHE A 48 -4.04 -0.69 -19.61
C PHE A 48 -2.59 -0.26 -19.34
N VAL A 49 -2.24 0.97 -19.70
CA VAL A 49 -0.94 1.58 -19.45
C VAL A 49 -0.62 1.60 -17.96
N GLN A 50 -1.56 2.03 -17.11
CA GLN A 50 -1.43 1.97 -15.65
C GLN A 50 -1.19 0.54 -15.14
N LYS A 51 -1.98 -0.44 -15.58
CA LYS A 51 -1.75 -1.85 -15.20
C LYS A 51 -0.42 -2.39 -15.71
N PHE A 52 0.02 -1.96 -16.88
CA PHE A 52 1.30 -2.36 -17.44
C PHE A 52 2.44 -1.83 -16.56
N TYR A 53 2.32 -0.59 -16.10
CA TYR A 53 3.23 0.00 -15.12
C TYR A 53 3.18 -0.71 -13.77
N ASP A 54 2.00 -1.00 -13.23
CA ASP A 54 1.82 -1.70 -11.94
C ASP A 54 2.40 -3.13 -11.95
N ASN A 55 2.61 -3.72 -13.12
CA ASN A 55 3.08 -5.10 -13.28
C ASN A 55 4.41 -5.18 -14.03
N ILE A 56 5.18 -4.10 -14.09
CA ILE A 56 6.46 -4.07 -14.82
C ILE A 56 7.45 -5.09 -14.24
N ASP A 57 7.56 -5.18 -12.91
CA ASP A 57 8.35 -6.20 -12.21
C ASP A 57 7.97 -7.61 -12.67
N ILE A 58 6.67 -7.92 -12.72
CA ILE A 58 6.16 -9.24 -13.12
C ILE A 58 6.53 -9.56 -14.57
N ILE A 59 6.44 -8.58 -15.47
CA ILE A 59 6.82 -8.74 -16.87
C ILE A 59 8.32 -9.03 -16.98
N ILE A 60 9.15 -8.22 -16.32
CA ILE A 60 10.61 -8.37 -16.34
C ILE A 60 11.03 -9.72 -15.75
N ILE A 61 10.49 -10.09 -14.58
CA ILE A 61 10.74 -11.40 -13.96
C ILE A 61 10.32 -12.53 -14.89
N THR A 62 9.15 -12.43 -15.52
CA THR A 62 8.65 -13.49 -16.41
C THR A 62 9.55 -13.67 -17.63
N ILE A 63 10.00 -12.57 -18.24
CA ILE A 63 10.89 -12.60 -19.41
C ILE A 63 12.28 -13.13 -19.06
N LEU A 64 12.85 -12.68 -17.93
CA LEU A 64 14.24 -12.99 -17.58
C LEU A 64 14.41 -14.30 -16.81
N LEU A 65 13.45 -14.64 -15.94
CA LEU A 65 13.54 -15.74 -14.97
C LEU A 65 12.42 -16.78 -15.09
N GLY A 66 11.46 -16.58 -16.01
CA GLY A 66 10.37 -17.50 -16.28
C GLY A 66 9.21 -17.45 -15.29
N THR A 67 8.12 -18.15 -15.64
CA THR A 67 6.84 -18.12 -14.92
C THR A 67 6.90 -18.72 -13.51
N SER A 68 7.81 -19.65 -13.25
CA SER A 68 8.03 -20.22 -11.91
C SER A 68 8.47 -19.15 -10.92
N SER A 69 9.49 -18.36 -11.29
CA SER A 69 9.99 -17.22 -10.50
C SER A 69 8.90 -16.17 -10.26
N THR A 70 8.07 -15.90 -11.27
CA THR A 70 6.90 -15.02 -11.16
C THR A 70 5.89 -15.54 -10.14
N GLY A 71 5.67 -16.85 -10.07
CA GLY A 71 4.80 -17.48 -9.07
C GLY A 71 5.29 -17.25 -7.64
N VAL A 72 6.58 -17.49 -7.39
CA VAL A 72 7.23 -17.23 -6.08
C VAL A 72 7.14 -15.76 -5.70
N TYR A 73 7.43 -14.85 -6.64
CA TYR A 73 7.30 -13.41 -6.42
C TYR A 73 5.87 -13.01 -6.06
N GLY A 74 4.90 -13.51 -6.81
CA GLY A 74 3.48 -13.24 -6.57
C GLY A 74 3.00 -13.74 -5.21
N ILE A 75 3.48 -14.90 -4.74
CA ILE A 75 3.18 -15.41 -3.39
C ILE A 75 3.70 -14.44 -2.32
N GLY A 76 4.93 -13.95 -2.46
CA GLY A 76 5.50 -12.97 -1.52
C GLY A 76 4.66 -11.69 -1.44
N PHE A 77 4.28 -11.13 -2.59
CA PHE A 77 3.54 -9.86 -2.65
C PHE A 77 2.10 -9.96 -2.13
N ARG A 78 1.45 -11.13 -2.17
CA ARG A 78 0.07 -11.30 -1.67
C ARG A 78 -0.09 -10.87 -0.23
N PHE A 79 0.89 -11.16 0.61
CA PHE A 79 0.83 -10.84 2.03
C PHE A 79 0.96 -9.35 2.33
N SER A 80 1.59 -8.60 1.43
CA SER A 80 1.72 -7.15 1.54
C SER A 80 0.42 -6.38 1.26
N LEU A 81 -0.57 -7.03 0.63
CA LEU A 81 -1.83 -6.38 0.22
C LEU A 81 -2.62 -5.80 1.39
N LEU A 82 -2.56 -6.43 2.57
CA LEU A 82 -3.25 -5.92 3.76
C LEU A 82 -2.73 -4.52 4.15
N VAL A 83 -1.41 -4.32 4.08
CA VAL A 83 -0.77 -3.03 4.35
C VAL A 83 -1.17 -2.01 3.28
N MET A 84 -1.18 -2.42 2.01
CA MET A 84 -1.62 -1.57 0.89
C MET A 84 -3.07 -1.06 1.07
N VAL A 85 -3.99 -1.93 1.51
CA VAL A 85 -5.40 -1.58 1.71
C VAL A 85 -5.55 -0.48 2.77
N ILE A 86 -4.80 -0.58 3.87
CA ILE A 86 -4.81 0.40 4.95
C ILE A 86 -4.35 1.78 4.44
N TYR A 87 -3.19 1.85 3.78
CA TYR A 87 -2.69 3.10 3.22
C TYR A 87 -3.63 3.70 2.16
N SER A 88 -4.26 2.84 1.35
CA SER A 88 -5.24 3.28 0.37
C SER A 88 -6.49 3.88 1.03
N ALA A 89 -6.93 3.34 2.17
CA ALA A 89 -8.04 3.90 2.93
C ALA A 89 -7.68 5.28 3.52
N ILE A 90 -6.49 5.40 4.14
CA ILE A 90 -5.97 6.68 4.65
C ILE A 90 -5.94 7.71 3.52
N THR A 91 -5.25 7.40 2.43
CA THR A 91 -5.09 8.31 1.27
C THR A 91 -6.45 8.77 0.72
N ARG A 92 -7.41 7.86 0.55
CA ARG A 92 -8.76 8.19 0.03
C ARG A 92 -9.59 9.03 0.99
N SER A 93 -9.39 8.89 2.30
CA SER A 93 -10.07 9.71 3.30
C SER A 93 -9.49 11.13 3.38
N VAL A 94 -8.19 11.28 3.16
CA VAL A 94 -7.45 12.54 3.31
C VAL A 94 -7.59 13.42 2.07
N ALA A 95 -7.58 12.83 0.87
CA ALA A 95 -7.62 13.58 -0.39
C ALA A 95 -8.70 14.68 -0.50
N PRO A 96 -10.00 14.41 -0.25
CA PRO A 96 -11.03 15.46 -0.36
C PRO A 96 -10.89 16.55 0.70
N GLU A 97 -10.42 16.18 1.90
CA GLU A 97 -10.23 17.12 3.01
C GLU A 97 -9.05 18.07 2.73
N ILE A 98 -7.97 17.57 2.10
CA ILE A 98 -6.85 18.43 1.70
C ILE A 98 -7.32 19.51 0.72
N SER A 99 -8.06 19.15 -0.33
CA SER A 99 -8.54 20.13 -1.30
C SER A 99 -9.44 21.19 -0.65
N ARG A 100 -10.29 20.79 0.30
CA ARG A 100 -11.12 21.73 1.07
C ARG A 100 -10.25 22.69 1.90
N LEU A 101 -9.28 22.16 2.64
CA LEU A 101 -8.41 22.96 3.51
C LEU A 101 -7.48 23.89 2.72
N ASP A 102 -7.03 23.47 1.53
CA ASP A 102 -6.21 24.30 0.64
C ASP A 102 -7.01 25.50 0.11
N MET A 103 -8.26 25.27 -0.30
CA MET A 103 -9.18 26.37 -0.68
C MET A 103 -9.44 27.35 0.47
N GLU A 104 -9.40 26.87 1.71
CA GLU A 104 -9.55 27.69 2.92
C GLU A 104 -8.23 28.35 3.36
N GLY A 105 -7.10 28.04 2.71
CA GLY A 105 -5.78 28.54 3.09
C GLY A 105 -5.27 28.00 4.43
N ASN A 106 -5.84 26.89 4.92
CA ASN A 106 -5.55 26.34 6.24
C ASN A 106 -4.38 25.35 6.22
N ASN A 107 -3.18 25.86 5.96
CA ASN A 107 -1.96 25.06 5.89
C ASN A 107 -1.64 24.33 7.20
N GLU A 108 -1.94 24.94 8.36
CA GLU A 108 -1.74 24.31 9.66
C GLU A 108 -2.50 22.99 9.77
N ARG A 109 -3.79 23.00 9.38
CA ARG A 109 -4.61 21.79 9.41
C ARG A 109 -4.17 20.75 8.39
N ILE A 110 -3.65 21.17 7.23
CA ILE A 110 -3.03 20.26 6.25
C ILE A 110 -1.83 19.54 6.87
N ARG A 111 -0.96 20.27 7.59
CA ARG A 111 0.21 19.69 8.28
C ARG A 111 -0.23 18.67 9.34
N GLU A 112 -1.24 18.99 10.13
CA GLU A 112 -1.81 18.06 11.11
C GLU A 112 -2.35 16.79 10.46
N LEU A 113 -3.12 16.93 9.36
CA LEU A 113 -3.69 15.80 8.65
C LEU A 113 -2.61 14.91 8.00
N LEU A 114 -1.55 15.52 7.47
CA LEU A 114 -0.37 14.81 6.97
C LEU A 114 0.31 14.02 8.10
N ASN A 115 0.55 14.65 9.26
CA ASN A 115 1.15 14.01 10.42
C ASN A 115 0.30 12.84 10.95
N ASP A 116 -1.01 13.04 11.07
CA ASP A 116 -1.93 11.99 11.49
C ASP A 116 -1.91 10.82 10.49
N SER A 117 -1.85 11.10 9.19
CA SER A 117 -1.76 10.09 8.14
C SER A 117 -0.46 9.30 8.21
N ILE A 118 0.68 9.97 8.49
CA ILE A 118 1.99 9.32 8.67
C ILE A 118 1.95 8.39 9.88
N VAL A 119 1.49 8.88 11.04
CA VAL A 119 1.39 8.09 12.27
C VAL A 119 0.47 6.89 12.05
N LEU A 120 -0.73 7.10 11.50
CA LEU A 120 -1.68 6.00 11.27
C LEU A 120 -1.16 4.98 10.26
N GLY A 121 -0.48 5.42 9.19
CA GLY A 121 0.11 4.52 8.21
C GLY A 121 1.21 3.65 8.81
N LEU A 122 2.13 4.27 9.55
CA LEU A 122 3.26 3.59 10.18
C LEU A 122 2.82 2.70 11.36
N PHE A 123 1.76 3.09 12.07
CA PHE A 123 1.14 2.30 13.12
C PHE A 123 0.77 0.88 12.66
N PHE A 124 0.36 0.71 11.40
CA PHE A 124 0.10 -0.61 10.80
C PHE A 124 1.31 -1.16 10.03
N GLY A 125 2.07 -0.32 9.34
CA GLY A 125 3.20 -0.74 8.50
C GLY A 125 4.38 -1.30 9.29
N ILE A 126 4.78 -0.64 10.38
CA ILE A 126 5.94 -1.01 11.20
C ILE A 126 5.76 -2.38 11.89
N PRO A 127 4.66 -2.66 12.63
CA PRO A 127 4.46 -3.98 13.22
C PRO A 127 4.26 -5.06 12.15
N ALA A 128 3.65 -4.75 11.00
CA ALA A 128 3.58 -5.71 9.90
C ALA A 128 4.98 -6.10 9.42
N LEU A 129 5.88 -5.13 9.20
CA LEU A 129 7.25 -5.39 8.79
C LEU A 129 8.01 -6.25 9.82
N ALA A 130 7.92 -5.89 11.10
CA ALA A 130 8.55 -6.63 12.18
C ALA A 130 7.99 -8.06 12.31
N GLY A 131 6.67 -8.21 12.19
CA GLY A 131 5.97 -9.49 12.20
C GLY A 131 6.41 -10.40 11.05
N PHE A 132 6.50 -9.89 9.82
CA PHE A 132 7.03 -10.64 8.68
C PHE A 132 8.52 -10.95 8.84
N GLY A 133 9.31 -10.09 9.47
CA GLY A 133 10.71 -10.38 9.81
C GLY A 133 10.86 -11.64 10.67
N VAL A 134 9.89 -11.93 11.54
CA VAL A 134 9.91 -13.08 12.46
C VAL A 134 9.10 -14.27 11.94
N LEU A 135 8.01 -14.04 11.19
CA LEU A 135 7.03 -15.08 10.85
C LEU A 135 6.90 -15.36 9.34
N ALA A 136 7.59 -14.66 8.44
CA ALA A 136 7.39 -14.83 6.99
C ALA A 136 7.56 -16.29 6.51
N GLN A 137 8.66 -16.96 6.87
CA GLN A 137 8.88 -18.34 6.47
C GLN A 137 7.81 -19.29 7.04
N PRO A 138 7.53 -19.28 8.36
CA PRO A 138 6.40 -20.05 8.90
C PRO A 138 5.06 -19.82 8.22
N ILE A 139 4.72 -18.55 7.94
CA ILE A 139 3.48 -18.18 7.25
C ILE A 139 3.44 -18.88 5.89
N ILE A 140 4.49 -18.76 5.10
CA ILE A 140 4.49 -19.30 3.75
C ILE A 140 4.50 -20.82 3.74
N VAL A 141 5.32 -21.46 4.56
CA VAL A 141 5.38 -22.93 4.63
C VAL A 141 4.05 -23.52 5.10
N THR A 142 3.37 -22.86 6.04
CA THR A 142 2.09 -23.35 6.61
C THR A 142 0.93 -23.20 5.62
N PHE A 143 0.86 -22.10 4.87
CA PHE A 143 -0.26 -21.84 3.95
C PHE A 143 -0.01 -22.32 2.51
N TYR A 144 1.24 -22.52 2.15
CA TYR A 144 1.66 -23.09 0.88
C TYR A 144 2.37 -24.42 1.15
N THR A 145 3.68 -24.49 0.90
CA THR A 145 4.52 -25.66 1.12
C THR A 145 5.97 -25.21 1.34
N GLU A 146 6.85 -26.12 1.77
CA GLU A 146 8.29 -25.86 1.92
C GLU A 146 8.96 -25.42 0.60
N GLU A 147 8.45 -25.87 -0.55
CA GLU A 147 8.93 -25.48 -1.88
C GLU A 147 8.88 -23.95 -2.10
N PHE A 148 7.92 -23.27 -1.48
CA PHE A 148 7.76 -21.82 -1.56
C PHE A 148 8.48 -21.06 -0.45
N ALA A 149 9.29 -21.70 0.41
CA ALA A 149 9.99 -21.03 1.50
C ALA A 149 10.84 -19.83 1.03
N SER A 150 11.36 -19.87 -0.20
CA SER A 150 12.08 -18.76 -0.83
C SER A 150 11.24 -17.49 -1.01
N ALA A 151 9.90 -17.59 -1.05
CA ALA A 151 9.01 -16.44 -1.09
C ALA A 151 9.01 -15.65 0.24
N ALA A 152 9.58 -16.17 1.34
CA ALA A 152 9.58 -15.50 2.64
C ALA A 152 10.35 -14.18 2.62
N VAL A 153 11.52 -14.17 1.95
CA VAL A 153 12.31 -12.95 1.76
C VAL A 153 11.57 -11.94 0.88
N ILE A 154 10.80 -12.43 -0.10
CA ILE A 154 9.98 -11.57 -0.97
C ILE A 154 8.80 -11.01 -0.19
N ALA A 155 8.13 -11.79 0.66
CA ALA A 155 7.05 -11.30 1.50
C ALA A 155 7.54 -10.21 2.47
N PHE A 156 8.67 -10.44 3.13
CA PHE A 156 9.29 -9.44 4.00
C PHE A 156 9.62 -8.16 3.23
N GLY A 157 10.31 -8.27 2.09
CA GLY A 157 10.68 -7.10 1.30
C GLY A 157 9.47 -6.42 0.64
N ALA A 158 8.43 -7.15 0.25
CA ALA A 158 7.18 -6.58 -0.26
C ALA A 158 6.49 -5.74 0.82
N VAL A 159 6.40 -6.24 2.05
CA VAL A 159 5.88 -5.47 3.19
C VAL A 159 6.73 -4.23 3.46
N ALA A 160 8.06 -4.36 3.38
CA ALA A 160 8.97 -3.21 3.50
C ALA A 160 8.70 -2.15 2.43
N THR A 161 8.47 -2.56 1.18
CA THR A 161 8.11 -1.69 0.05
C THR A 161 6.76 -0.98 0.22
N ARG A 162 5.79 -1.59 0.93
CA ARG A 162 4.49 -0.93 1.18
C ARG A 162 4.58 0.30 2.08
N ILE A 163 5.62 0.42 2.90
CA ILE A 163 5.81 1.59 3.78
C ILE A 163 6.08 2.86 2.94
N PRO A 164 7.16 2.94 2.14
CA PRO A 164 7.38 4.11 1.28
C PRO A 164 6.24 4.27 0.26
N GLU A 165 5.62 3.19 -0.22
CA GLU A 165 4.43 3.26 -1.07
C GLU A 165 3.27 4.02 -0.42
N GLY A 166 2.96 3.69 0.82
CA GLY A 166 1.86 4.31 1.55
C GLY A 166 2.11 5.79 1.82
N LEU A 167 3.33 6.11 2.27
CA LEU A 167 3.75 7.47 2.53
C LEU A 167 3.78 8.32 1.26
N ARG A 168 4.31 7.79 0.14
CA ARG A 168 4.33 8.52 -1.15
C ARG A 168 2.92 8.74 -1.69
N SER A 169 1.99 7.81 -1.44
CA SER A 169 0.61 7.91 -1.90
C SER A 169 -0.12 9.02 -1.16
N THR A 170 0.09 9.10 0.16
CA THR A 170 -0.39 10.20 1.00
C THR A 170 0.22 11.53 0.54
N ALA A 171 1.54 11.60 0.36
CA ALA A 171 2.21 12.81 -0.11
C ALA A 171 1.72 13.27 -1.49
N SER A 172 1.51 12.32 -2.41
CA SER A 172 0.96 12.59 -3.74
C SER A 172 -0.47 13.12 -3.66
N ALA A 173 -1.30 12.57 -2.77
CA ALA A 173 -2.66 13.07 -2.57
C ALA A 173 -2.68 14.48 -1.98
N VAL A 174 -1.77 14.79 -1.05
CA VAL A 174 -1.64 16.14 -0.50
C VAL A 174 -1.24 17.13 -1.61
N LEU A 175 -0.15 16.86 -2.32
CA LEU A 175 0.33 17.74 -3.39
C LEU A 175 -0.71 17.92 -4.51
N SER A 176 -1.37 16.83 -4.92
CA SER A 176 -2.40 16.91 -5.94
C SER A 176 -3.64 17.66 -5.46
N GLY A 177 -3.97 17.56 -4.17
CA GLY A 177 -5.06 18.30 -3.54
C GLY A 177 -4.80 19.81 -3.41
N MET A 178 -3.53 20.22 -3.42
CA MET A 178 -3.06 21.62 -3.41
C MET A 178 -2.71 22.15 -4.82
N ASP A 179 -3.34 21.59 -5.86
CA ASP A 179 -3.08 21.97 -7.26
C ASP A 179 -1.60 21.90 -7.67
N ARG A 180 -0.87 20.86 -7.20
CA ARG A 180 0.50 20.51 -7.65
C ARG A 180 0.62 19.09 -8.23
N PRO A 181 -0.24 18.67 -9.19
CA PRO A 181 -0.13 17.36 -9.83
C PRO A 181 1.14 17.22 -10.70
N ASP A 182 1.76 18.34 -11.10
CA ASP A 182 3.00 18.38 -11.87
C ASP A 182 4.18 17.79 -11.08
N ILE A 183 4.23 18.06 -9.77
CA ILE A 183 5.23 17.48 -8.86
C ILE A 183 4.99 15.98 -8.73
N THR A 184 3.75 15.56 -8.49
CA THR A 184 3.38 14.13 -8.42
C THR A 184 3.76 13.38 -9.70
N PHE A 185 3.52 13.99 -10.88
CA PHE A 185 3.89 13.43 -12.17
C PHE A 185 5.40 13.23 -12.32
N ARG A 186 6.21 14.25 -11.99
CA ARG A 186 7.68 14.15 -12.03
C ARG A 186 8.20 13.09 -11.05
N GLY A 187 7.62 13.02 -9.86
CA GLY A 187 7.92 11.97 -8.89
C GLY A 187 7.60 10.56 -9.42
N GLY A 188 6.49 10.41 -10.13
CA GLY A 188 6.11 9.16 -10.79
C GLY A 188 7.11 8.74 -11.88
N ALA A 189 7.63 9.70 -12.65
CA ALA A 189 8.68 9.44 -13.63
C ALA A 189 9.99 8.98 -12.96
N ILE A 190 10.38 9.58 -11.83
CA ILE A 190 11.53 9.13 -11.03
C ILE A 190 11.34 7.67 -10.58
N LEU A 191 10.19 7.35 -9.97
CA LEU A 191 9.87 5.96 -9.57
C LEU A 191 10.03 5.01 -10.76
N MET A 192 9.35 5.30 -11.87
CA MET A 192 9.31 4.42 -13.03
C MET A 192 10.70 4.19 -13.63
N ILE A 193 11.48 5.26 -13.81
CA ILE A 193 12.83 5.16 -14.39
C ILE A 193 13.76 4.41 -13.45
N THR A 194 13.77 4.74 -12.15
CA THR A 194 14.62 4.05 -11.18
C THR A 194 14.26 2.57 -11.09
N ASN A 195 12.97 2.24 -10.92
CA ASN A 195 12.52 0.86 -10.81
C ASN A 195 12.87 0.06 -12.08
N LEU A 196 12.57 0.57 -13.28
CA LEU A 196 12.91 -0.12 -14.53
C LEU A 196 14.43 -0.32 -14.70
N VAL A 197 15.24 0.70 -14.45
CA VAL A 197 16.70 0.60 -14.58
C VAL A 197 17.27 -0.41 -13.57
N LEU A 198 16.83 -0.33 -12.31
CA LEU A 198 17.29 -1.24 -11.28
C LEU A 198 16.79 -2.67 -11.51
N ASP A 199 15.57 -2.85 -12.03
CA ASP A 199 15.06 -4.18 -12.39
C ASP A 199 15.94 -4.85 -13.44
N LEU A 200 16.28 -4.13 -14.52
CA LEU A 200 17.11 -4.65 -15.60
C LEU A 200 18.54 -5.00 -15.13
N ILE A 201 19.03 -4.39 -14.05
CA ILE A 201 20.35 -4.65 -13.47
C ILE A 201 20.30 -5.74 -12.39
N LEU A 202 19.32 -5.66 -11.49
CA LEU A 202 19.26 -6.48 -10.28
C LEU A 202 18.54 -7.81 -10.50
N VAL A 203 17.54 -7.88 -11.38
CA VAL A 203 16.82 -9.14 -11.65
C VAL A 203 17.74 -10.20 -12.26
N PRO A 204 18.62 -9.90 -13.24
CA PRO A 204 19.58 -10.88 -13.74
C PRO A 204 20.64 -11.31 -12.72
N THR A 205 21.00 -10.44 -11.77
CA THR A 205 22.14 -10.66 -10.88
C THR A 205 21.76 -11.35 -9.57
N ILE A 206 20.63 -10.96 -8.98
CA ILE A 206 20.15 -11.48 -7.68
C ILE A 206 18.72 -12.03 -7.73
N GLY A 207 18.19 -12.23 -8.93
CA GLY A 207 16.89 -12.85 -9.17
C GLY A 207 15.72 -11.97 -8.74
N ILE A 208 14.63 -12.61 -8.32
CA ILE A 208 13.40 -11.95 -7.84
C ILE A 208 13.60 -11.02 -6.63
N LYS A 209 14.68 -11.17 -5.87
CA LYS A 209 15.05 -10.23 -4.80
C LYS A 209 15.43 -8.86 -5.37
N GLY A 210 16.02 -8.84 -6.57
CA GLY A 210 16.39 -7.63 -7.28
C GLY A 210 15.19 -6.75 -7.58
N ALA A 211 14.08 -7.37 -8.01
CA ALA A 211 12.83 -6.64 -8.26
C ALA A 211 12.29 -5.95 -7.00
N VAL A 212 12.35 -6.65 -5.86
CA VAL A 212 11.93 -6.07 -4.57
C VAL A 212 12.79 -4.87 -4.20
N VAL A 213 14.11 -4.96 -4.37
CA VAL A 213 15.05 -3.86 -4.09
C VAL A 213 14.82 -2.68 -5.03
N ALA A 214 14.63 -2.95 -6.32
CA ALA A 214 14.34 -1.93 -7.33
C ALA A 214 13.05 -1.17 -7.01
N SER A 215 11.97 -1.90 -6.70
CA SER A 215 10.70 -1.34 -6.24
C SER A 215 10.87 -0.50 -4.97
N PHE A 216 11.52 -1.04 -3.94
CA PHE A 216 11.77 -0.31 -2.69
C PHE A 216 12.55 0.99 -2.92
N ALA A 217 13.61 0.94 -3.72
CA ALA A 217 14.45 2.10 -4.04
C ALA A 217 13.67 3.16 -4.83
N GLY A 218 12.96 2.77 -5.90
CA GLY A 218 12.16 3.68 -6.69
C GLY A 218 11.08 4.39 -5.87
N MET A 219 10.37 3.64 -5.02
CA MET A 219 9.32 4.22 -4.16
C MET A 219 9.89 5.15 -3.10
N SER A 220 11.05 4.80 -2.53
CA SER A 220 11.75 5.63 -1.56
C SER A 220 12.27 6.92 -2.20
N LEU A 221 12.84 6.86 -3.40
CA LEU A 221 13.29 8.05 -4.13
C LEU A 221 12.13 8.97 -4.50
N GLN A 222 11.00 8.41 -4.96
CA GLN A 222 9.80 9.22 -5.18
C GLN A 222 9.31 9.85 -3.87
N LEU A 223 9.26 9.10 -2.76
CA LEU A 223 8.87 9.65 -1.47
C LEU A 223 9.77 10.82 -1.06
N LEU A 224 11.09 10.67 -1.18
CA LEU A 224 12.05 11.73 -0.86
C LEU A 224 11.83 12.97 -1.72
N TYR A 225 11.63 12.77 -3.03
CA TYR A 225 11.31 13.85 -3.96
C TYR A 225 10.02 14.60 -3.57
N LEU A 226 8.92 13.88 -3.31
CA LEU A 226 7.66 14.51 -2.92
C LEU A 226 7.76 15.21 -1.57
N THR A 227 8.46 14.59 -0.62
CA THR A 227 8.67 15.16 0.73
C THR A 227 9.47 16.45 0.65
N TYR A 228 10.50 16.53 -0.19
CA TYR A 228 11.26 17.76 -0.42
C TYR A 228 10.35 18.93 -0.83
N TYR A 229 9.44 18.71 -1.78
CA TYR A 229 8.50 19.75 -2.20
C TYR A 229 7.43 20.05 -1.15
N LEU A 230 6.93 19.04 -0.43
CA LEU A 230 5.99 19.26 0.68
C LEU A 230 6.62 20.15 1.75
N PHE A 231 7.90 19.95 2.08
CA PHE A 231 8.60 20.78 3.04
C PHE A 231 8.68 22.24 2.61
N SER A 232 8.91 22.48 1.31
CA SER A 232 8.96 23.83 0.76
C SER A 232 7.59 24.49 0.63
N ILE A 233 6.53 23.74 0.32
CA ILE A 233 5.19 24.31 0.07
C ILE A 233 4.46 24.56 1.39
N LEU A 234 4.61 23.64 2.34
CA LEU A 234 3.96 23.72 3.64
C LEU A 234 4.85 24.36 4.69
N ASP A 235 6.02 24.92 4.35
CA ASP A 235 7.00 25.47 5.31
C ASP A 235 7.24 24.52 6.52
N LEU A 236 7.38 23.22 6.25
CA LEU A 236 7.59 22.22 7.29
C LEU A 236 9.04 22.22 7.76
N SER A 237 9.23 22.04 9.06
CA SER A 237 10.51 21.71 9.67
C SER A 237 10.53 20.24 10.10
N TYR A 238 11.72 19.66 10.24
CA TYR A 238 11.86 18.28 10.74
C TYR A 238 11.26 18.06 12.14
N VAL A 239 11.15 19.13 12.93
CA VAL A 239 10.52 19.11 14.26
C VAL A 239 9.01 18.91 14.19
N ASP A 240 8.38 19.26 13.05
CA ASP A 240 6.95 19.10 12.84
C ASP A 240 6.57 17.66 12.49
N LEU A 241 7.54 16.82 12.11
CA LEU A 241 7.30 15.40 11.86
C LEU A 241 7.04 14.62 13.17
N PRO A 242 6.24 13.54 13.13
CA PRO A 242 5.84 12.80 14.33
C PRO A 242 6.93 11.82 14.82
N GLY A 243 8.17 12.30 14.95
CA GLY A 243 9.34 11.45 15.24
C GLY A 243 9.25 10.72 16.58
N ARG A 244 8.60 11.32 17.59
CA ARG A 244 8.38 10.69 18.90
C ARG A 244 7.42 9.51 18.81
N GLU A 245 6.32 9.67 18.08
CA GLU A 245 5.34 8.62 17.82
C GLU A 245 5.95 7.50 16.98
N VAL A 246 6.67 7.83 15.91
CA VAL A 246 7.35 6.84 15.07
C VAL A 246 8.37 6.04 15.87
N LEU A 247 9.17 6.71 16.72
CA LEU A 247 10.11 6.01 17.60
C LEU A 247 9.39 5.06 18.56
N ALA A 248 8.27 5.48 19.13
CA ALA A 248 7.44 4.62 19.98
C ALA A 248 6.89 3.41 19.21
N GLU A 249 6.39 3.59 17.99
CA GLU A 249 5.91 2.50 17.12
C GLU A 249 7.02 1.51 16.80
N VAL A 250 8.23 1.99 16.49
CA VAL A 250 9.41 1.14 16.27
C VAL A 250 9.76 0.35 17.53
N LEU A 251 9.83 1.01 18.70
CA LEU A 251 10.14 0.33 19.96
C LEU A 251 9.09 -0.72 20.33
N ALA A 252 7.80 -0.40 20.17
CA ALA A 252 6.71 -1.34 20.40
C ALA A 252 6.79 -2.55 19.44
N ALA A 253 7.10 -2.32 18.18
CA ALA A 253 7.25 -3.38 17.19
C ALA A 253 8.48 -4.27 17.45
N LEU A 254 9.59 -3.69 17.94
CA LEU A 254 10.78 -4.45 18.36
C LEU A 254 10.48 -5.34 19.57
N VAL A 255 9.78 -4.82 20.58
CA VAL A 255 9.34 -5.60 21.74
C VAL A 255 8.41 -6.73 21.30
N MET A 256 7.42 -6.42 20.45
CA MET A 256 6.54 -7.42 19.85
C MET A 256 7.32 -8.51 19.13
N ALA A 257 8.24 -8.15 18.23
CA ALA A 257 9.04 -9.10 17.48
C ALA A 257 9.89 -9.98 18.39
N GLY A 258 10.49 -9.40 19.44
CA GLY A 258 11.24 -10.14 20.46
C GLY A 258 10.39 -11.17 21.20
N VAL A 259 9.19 -10.78 21.64
CA VAL A 259 8.24 -11.68 22.32
C VAL A 259 7.80 -12.82 21.39
N VAL A 260 7.37 -12.50 20.17
CA VAL A 260 6.92 -13.49 19.18
C VAL A 260 8.06 -14.45 18.83
N TYR A 261 9.27 -13.93 18.61
CA TYR A 261 10.44 -14.76 18.32
C TYR A 261 10.78 -15.70 19.48
N ALA A 262 10.78 -15.18 20.72
CA ALA A 262 11.07 -15.97 21.92
C ALA A 262 10.07 -17.12 22.12
N VAL A 263 8.78 -16.91 21.83
CA VAL A 263 7.78 -17.99 21.89
C VAL A 263 7.97 -18.96 20.72
N ARG A 264 8.15 -18.44 19.50
CA ARG A 264 8.32 -19.25 18.27
C ARG A 264 9.44 -20.29 18.41
N VAL A 265 10.62 -19.90 18.90
CA VAL A 265 11.79 -20.80 18.98
C VAL A 265 11.63 -21.93 20.01
N ARG A 266 10.65 -21.84 20.91
CA ARG A 266 10.36 -22.89 21.92
C ARG A 266 9.34 -23.91 21.43
N LEU A 267 8.72 -23.70 20.28
CA LEU A 267 7.70 -24.59 19.73
C LEU A 267 8.35 -25.62 18.78
N PRO A 268 8.17 -26.93 19.03
CA PRO A 268 8.83 -28.00 18.24
C PRO A 268 8.23 -28.19 16.84
N GLY A 269 7.10 -27.55 16.53
CA GLY A 269 6.47 -27.58 15.21
C GLY A 269 5.51 -26.40 15.02
N MET A 270 5.21 -26.05 13.77
CA MET A 270 4.29 -24.96 13.43
C MET A 270 3.00 -25.53 12.83
N SER A 271 1.91 -25.47 13.58
CA SER A 271 0.56 -25.68 13.03
C SER A 271 -0.08 -24.34 12.68
N ALA A 272 -1.10 -24.35 11.81
CA ALA A 272 -1.86 -23.14 11.50
C ALA A 272 -2.45 -22.48 12.75
N ALA A 273 -2.90 -23.27 13.73
CA ALA A 273 -3.42 -22.75 15.00
C ALA A 273 -2.34 -22.05 15.83
N LEU A 274 -1.14 -22.62 15.92
CA LEU A 274 0.00 -21.98 16.62
C LEU A 274 0.44 -20.69 15.92
N LEU A 275 0.44 -20.68 14.58
CA LEU A 275 0.77 -19.50 13.80
C LEU A 275 -0.23 -18.36 14.06
N VAL A 276 -1.54 -18.66 14.04
CA VAL A 276 -2.58 -17.69 14.40
C VAL A 276 -2.38 -17.21 15.84
N GLY A 277 -2.06 -18.11 16.77
CA GLY A 277 -1.73 -17.74 18.16
C GLY A 277 -0.55 -16.79 18.27
N LEU A 278 0.53 -17.01 17.50
CA LEU A 278 1.70 -16.12 17.45
C LEU A 278 1.38 -14.75 16.85
N VAL A 279 0.54 -14.70 15.81
CA VAL A 279 0.07 -13.44 15.21
C VAL A 279 -0.76 -12.66 16.23
N LEU A 280 -1.72 -13.31 16.90
CA LEU A 280 -2.55 -12.69 17.94
C LEU A 280 -1.71 -12.21 19.12
N LEU A 281 -0.74 -13.01 19.57
CA LEU A 281 0.22 -12.61 20.61
C LEU A 281 0.99 -11.35 20.18
N GLY A 282 1.44 -11.30 18.93
CA GLY A 282 2.10 -10.13 18.37
C GLY A 282 1.21 -8.89 18.41
N VAL A 283 -0.01 -9.00 17.88
CA VAL A 283 -1.00 -7.91 17.88
C VAL A 283 -1.25 -7.42 19.31
N ILE A 284 -1.55 -8.32 20.26
CA ILE A 284 -1.80 -7.94 21.66
C ILE A 284 -0.59 -7.26 22.28
N THR A 285 0.62 -7.78 22.06
CA THR A 285 1.86 -7.22 22.61
C THR A 285 2.11 -5.82 22.05
N TYR A 286 2.01 -5.65 20.74
CA TYR A 286 2.21 -4.35 20.10
C TYR A 286 1.22 -3.31 20.62
N PHE A 287 -0.08 -3.62 20.60
CA PHE A 287 -1.13 -2.72 21.07
C PHE A 287 -0.95 -2.36 22.55
N THR A 288 -0.59 -3.33 23.40
CA THR A 288 -0.37 -3.09 24.83
C THR A 288 0.82 -2.14 25.05
N VAL A 289 1.94 -2.39 24.38
CA VAL A 289 3.15 -1.58 24.52
C VAL A 289 2.92 -0.17 23.97
N ILE A 290 2.40 -0.03 22.75
CA ILE A 290 2.25 1.28 22.10
C ILE A 290 1.28 2.20 22.83
N ILE A 291 0.16 1.67 23.34
CA ILE A 291 -0.82 2.42 24.14
C ILE A 291 -0.21 2.85 25.48
N GLY A 292 0.69 2.04 26.03
CA GLY A 292 1.43 2.34 27.26
C GLY A 292 2.45 3.46 27.10
N ILE A 293 3.26 3.41 26.03
CA ILE A 293 4.41 4.32 25.85
C ILE A 293 4.09 5.61 25.08
N SER A 294 3.06 5.62 24.23
CA SER A 294 2.75 6.77 23.36
C SER A 294 1.36 7.34 23.62
N GLY A 295 1.31 8.45 24.35
CA GLY A 295 0.06 9.22 24.54
C GLY A 295 -0.49 9.82 23.23
N GLY A 296 0.39 10.16 22.29
CA GLY A 296 0.00 10.72 20.98
C GLY A 296 -0.72 9.70 20.10
N VAL A 297 -0.13 8.52 19.93
CA VAL A 297 -0.75 7.40 19.19
C VAL A 297 -2.06 6.99 19.87
N ARG A 298 -2.05 6.89 21.21
CA ARG A 298 -3.24 6.55 22.00
C ARG A 298 -4.42 7.49 21.69
N ARG A 299 -4.20 8.81 21.65
CA ARG A 299 -5.25 9.78 21.34
C ARG A 299 -5.81 9.61 19.93
N ARG A 300 -4.97 9.37 18.93
CA ARG A 300 -5.39 9.19 17.53
C ARG A 300 -6.22 7.92 17.35
N VAL A 301 -5.74 6.80 17.89
CA VAL A 301 -6.43 5.50 17.80
C VAL A 301 -7.80 5.55 18.49
N PHE A 302 -7.88 6.08 19.72
CA PHE A 302 -9.16 6.22 20.42
C PHE A 302 -10.07 7.30 19.83
N GLY A 303 -9.49 8.34 19.20
CA GLY A 303 -10.25 9.34 18.46
C GLY A 303 -11.05 8.72 17.32
N ILE A 304 -10.41 7.87 16.51
CA ILE A 304 -11.07 7.14 15.42
C ILE A 304 -12.12 6.15 15.96
N ALA A 305 -11.81 5.42 17.03
CA ALA A 305 -12.76 4.45 17.61
C ALA A 305 -14.08 5.10 18.04
N ARG A 306 -14.03 6.33 18.58
CA ARG A 306 -15.21 7.09 18.99
C ARG A 306 -16.07 7.57 17.81
N THR A 307 -15.48 7.74 16.63
CA THR A 307 -16.23 8.15 15.43
C THR A 307 -16.91 6.97 14.74
N VAL A 308 -16.37 5.75 14.91
CA VAL A 308 -16.85 4.54 14.23
C VAL A 308 -17.84 3.74 15.09
N ILE A 309 -17.68 3.77 16.42
CA ILE A 309 -18.58 3.12 17.38
C ILE A 309 -19.33 4.23 18.13
N PRO A 310 -20.53 4.61 17.70
CA PRO A 310 -21.35 5.60 18.41
C PRO A 310 -21.83 5.10 19.78
#